data_AF-A0A9E3U9D9-F1
#
_entry.id   AF-A0A9E3U9D9-F1
#
_cell.length_a   1.000
_cell.length_b   1.000
_cell.length_c   1.000
_cell.angle_alpha   90.00
_cell.angle_beta   90.00
_cell.angle_gamma   90.00
#
_symmetry.space_group_name_H-M   'P 1'
#
loop_
_entity.id
_entity.type
_entity.pdbx_description
1 polymer ?
#
loop_
_entity_poly.entity_id
_entity_poly.type
_entity_poly.pdbx_seq_one_letter_code
_entity_poly.pdbx_strand_id
1 'polypeptide(L)'
;MLAAAIAHRAEEEAPLFKDDADRRKTTALLVAIAFRESSLRADAVGDKVRGKPTSFCAFQIHLPWGAKTREGWTGSDLLEDPDKCVAAAMRLLRVSMSVCPSHPLAWYAAGPSGCGNERAQRISRDRVALAQRLTREIPRPPEKTAGARPGVIVADRPASAPRETFLSGATP
;
A
#
# COMPACT_ATOMS: atom_id res chain seq x y z
N MET A 1 2.05 17.14 1.45
CA MET A 1 0.95 16.85 2.42
C MET A 1 0.96 15.36 2.76
N LEU A 2 0.65 14.96 3.99
CA LEU A 2 0.73 13.55 4.42
C LEU A 2 -0.13 12.60 3.58
N ALA A 3 -1.39 12.95 3.29
CA ALA A 3 -2.28 12.10 2.52
C ALA A 3 -1.74 11.81 1.10
N ALA A 4 -1.20 12.83 0.44
CA ALA A 4 -0.58 12.69 -0.88
C ALA A 4 0.66 11.79 -0.82
N ALA A 5 1.50 11.93 0.20
CA ALA A 5 2.67 11.08 0.41
C ALA A 5 2.27 9.61 0.67
N ILE A 6 1.21 9.37 1.47
CA ILE A 6 0.68 8.02 1.68
C ILE A 6 0.25 7.40 0.35
N ALA A 7 -0.54 8.13 -0.45
CA ALA A 7 -1.02 7.64 -1.74
C ALA A 7 0.15 7.34 -2.70
N HIS A 8 1.03 8.32 -2.89
CA HIS A 8 2.21 8.22 -3.75
C HIS A 8 3.11 7.03 -3.38
N ARG A 9 3.47 6.87 -2.09
CA ARG A 9 4.32 5.74 -1.66
C ARG A 9 3.61 4.39 -1.75
N ALA A 10 2.30 4.33 -1.55
CA ALA A 10 1.54 3.09 -1.69
C ALA A 10 1.46 2.63 -3.16
N GLU A 11 1.46 3.57 -4.11
CA GLU A 11 1.46 3.31 -5.55
C GLU A 11 2.87 2.91 -6.06
N GLU A 12 3.90 3.67 -5.68
CA GLU A 12 5.27 3.52 -6.17
C GLU A 12 6.02 2.31 -5.61
N GLU A 13 5.69 1.85 -4.40
CA GLU A 13 6.39 0.73 -3.78
C GLU A 13 5.64 -0.60 -3.94
N ALA A 14 6.33 -1.73 -3.76
CA ALA A 14 5.66 -3.03 -3.65
C ALA A 14 4.67 -3.03 -2.46
N PRO A 15 3.45 -3.62 -2.60
CA PRO A 15 2.45 -3.53 -1.55
C PRO A 15 2.89 -4.29 -0.30
N LEU A 16 2.41 -3.87 0.87
CA LEU A 16 2.72 -4.55 2.14
C LEU A 16 2.08 -5.95 2.20
N PHE A 17 0.99 -6.15 1.48
CA PHE A 17 0.24 -7.40 1.42
C PHE A 17 0.29 -7.99 0.01
N LYS A 18 0.39 -9.32 -0.09
CA LYS A 18 0.49 -10.01 -1.40
C LYS A 18 -0.78 -9.85 -2.25
N ASP A 19 -1.94 -9.76 -1.62
CA ASP A 19 -3.25 -9.70 -2.26
C ASP A 19 -3.85 -8.28 -2.23
N ASP A 20 -3.01 -7.29 -2.55
CA ASP A 20 -3.31 -5.86 -2.45
C ASP A 20 -2.90 -5.10 -3.72
N ALA A 21 -3.32 -5.63 -4.88
CA ALA A 21 -3.01 -5.04 -6.18
C ALA A 21 -3.56 -3.61 -6.34
N ASP A 22 -4.71 -3.33 -5.73
CA ASP A 22 -5.35 -2.01 -5.74
C ASP A 22 -4.86 -1.07 -4.64
N ARG A 23 -3.85 -1.50 -3.86
CA ARG A 23 -3.18 -0.75 -2.78
C ARG A 23 -4.06 -0.38 -1.60
N ARG A 24 -5.32 -0.82 -1.56
CA ARG A 24 -6.28 -0.39 -0.53
C ARG A 24 -5.89 -0.85 0.86
N LYS A 25 -5.36 -2.06 1.03
CA LYS A 25 -4.95 -2.58 2.35
C LYS A 25 -3.70 -1.86 2.84
N THR A 26 -2.72 -1.64 1.97
CA THR A 26 -1.49 -0.89 2.27
C THR A 26 -1.84 0.53 2.69
N THR A 27 -2.61 1.25 1.87
CA THR A 27 -3.05 2.62 2.17
C THR A 27 -3.87 2.69 3.45
N ALA A 28 -4.85 1.80 3.64
CA ALA A 28 -5.66 1.76 4.86
C ALA A 28 -4.82 1.49 6.11
N LEU A 29 -3.81 0.62 6.02
CA LEU A 29 -2.91 0.36 7.14
C LEU A 29 -2.05 1.58 7.47
N LEU A 30 -1.48 2.23 6.45
CA LEU A 30 -0.68 3.44 6.64
C LEU A 30 -1.50 4.56 7.30
N VAL A 31 -2.74 4.78 6.84
CA VAL A 31 -3.68 5.74 7.45
C VAL A 31 -4.01 5.36 8.88
N ALA A 32 -4.31 4.09 9.15
CA ALA A 32 -4.64 3.61 10.49
C ALA A 32 -3.48 3.83 11.48
N ILE A 33 -2.24 3.56 11.06
CA ILE A 33 -1.05 3.80 11.86
C ILE A 33 -0.88 5.31 12.07
N ALA A 34 -0.82 6.12 11.02
CA ALA A 34 -0.60 7.56 11.14
C ALA A 34 -1.68 8.25 12.00
N PHE A 35 -2.94 7.80 11.91
CA PHE A 35 -4.01 8.29 12.77
C PHE A 35 -3.75 7.97 14.24
N ARG A 36 -3.32 6.74 14.54
CA ARG A 36 -3.10 6.30 15.92
C ARG A 36 -1.80 6.81 16.52
N GLU A 37 -0.78 7.05 15.71
CA GLU A 37 0.55 7.48 16.16
C GLU A 37 0.64 9.01 16.28
N SER A 38 -0.10 9.77 15.46
CA SER A 38 0.03 11.23 15.46
C SER A 38 -1.26 12.02 15.21
N SER A 39 -2.42 11.37 15.14
CA SER A 39 -3.65 12.00 14.66
C SER A 39 -3.47 12.62 13.26
N LEU A 40 -2.73 11.92 12.39
CA LEU A 40 -2.41 12.35 11.00
C LEU A 40 -1.58 13.64 10.90
N ARG A 41 -0.89 14.03 11.97
CA ARG A 41 0.05 15.15 11.95
C ARG A 41 1.38 14.72 11.33
N ALA A 42 1.77 15.37 10.23
CA ALA A 42 3.02 15.10 9.52
C ALA A 42 4.26 15.49 10.35
N ASP A 43 4.14 16.58 11.12
CA ASP A 43 5.21 17.22 11.89
C ASP A 43 5.27 16.73 13.35
N ALA A 44 4.70 15.56 13.65
CA ALA A 44 4.59 15.08 15.00
C ALA A 44 5.95 14.70 15.59
N VAL A 45 6.21 15.15 16.81
CA VAL A 45 7.38 14.79 17.60
C VAL A 45 6.90 14.09 18.86
N GLY A 46 7.35 12.85 19.07
CA GLY A 46 6.95 12.05 20.22
C GLY A 46 8.04 11.95 21.28
N ASP A 47 8.30 10.71 21.69
CA ASP A 47 9.14 10.34 22.82
C ASP A 47 10.41 11.16 22.94
N LYS A 48 10.73 11.57 24.17
CA LYS A 48 11.93 12.33 24.49
C LYS A 48 12.81 11.56 25.46
N VAL A 49 14.10 11.51 25.19
CA VAL A 49 15.12 10.98 26.09
C VAL A 49 16.09 12.11 26.42
N ARG A 50 16.24 12.42 27.72
CA ARG A 50 17.07 13.55 28.19
C ARG A 50 16.72 14.88 27.50
N GLY A 51 15.43 15.13 27.31
CA GLY A 51 14.90 16.33 26.66
C GLY A 51 15.02 16.36 25.13
N LYS A 52 15.67 15.37 24.50
CA LYS A 52 15.83 15.29 23.04
C LYS A 52 14.80 14.35 22.43
N PRO A 53 14.16 14.72 21.29
CA PRO A 53 13.19 13.85 20.63
C PRO A 53 13.86 12.60 20.06
N THR A 54 13.12 11.49 20.07
CA THR A 54 13.55 10.18 19.59
C THR A 54 12.54 9.53 18.66
N SER A 55 11.32 10.05 18.55
CA SER A 55 10.28 9.53 17.63
C SER A 55 9.73 10.68 16.79
N PHE A 56 9.67 10.48 15.48
CA PHE A 56 9.46 11.56 14.51
C PHE A 56 8.35 11.23 13.51
N CYS A 57 7.76 12.31 12.99
CA CYS A 57 6.76 12.34 11.94
C CYS A 57 5.46 11.58 12.25
N ALA A 58 4.57 11.48 11.25
CA ALA A 58 3.25 10.88 11.42
C ALA A 58 3.26 9.42 11.85
N PHE A 59 4.35 8.70 11.60
CA PHE A 59 4.49 7.29 11.92
C PHE A 59 5.30 7.05 13.20
N GLN A 60 5.77 8.10 13.88
CA GLN A 60 6.55 8.00 15.12
C GLN A 60 7.79 7.11 14.95
N ILE A 61 8.55 7.32 13.86
CA ILE A 61 9.75 6.56 13.53
C ILE A 61 10.82 6.81 14.61
N HIS A 62 11.24 5.74 15.28
CA HIS A 62 12.18 5.81 16.39
C HIS A 62 13.62 5.92 15.92
N LEU A 63 14.26 7.07 16.17
CA LEU A 63 15.63 7.42 15.85
C LEU A 63 16.35 7.98 17.10
N PRO A 64 16.75 7.12 18.06
CA PRO A 64 17.37 7.56 19.30
C PRO A 64 18.83 8.01 19.08
N TRP A 65 19.32 8.92 19.93
CA TRP A 65 20.71 9.38 19.95
C TRP A 65 21.26 9.92 18.61
N GLY A 66 20.39 10.48 17.76
CA GLY A 66 20.80 10.99 16.45
C GLY A 66 21.01 9.90 15.40
N ALA A 67 20.48 8.69 15.65
CA ALA A 67 20.37 7.65 14.64
C ALA A 67 19.66 8.17 13.39
N LYS A 68 19.96 7.53 12.26
CA LYS A 68 19.39 7.86 10.96
C LYS A 68 18.62 6.66 10.43
N THR A 69 17.69 6.91 9.51
CA THR A 69 17.09 5.82 8.73
C THR A 69 18.15 5.12 7.87
N ARG A 70 17.79 4.00 7.24
CA ARG A 70 18.68 3.27 6.32
C ARG A 70 19.17 4.15 5.16
N GLU A 71 18.38 5.14 4.77
CA GLU A 71 18.66 6.10 3.69
C GLU A 71 19.54 7.26 4.14
N GLY A 72 19.87 7.34 5.44
CA GLY A 72 20.66 8.43 6.01
C GLY A 72 19.84 9.66 6.42
N TRP A 73 18.50 9.55 6.47
CA TRP A 73 17.62 10.65 6.89
C TRP A 73 17.61 10.81 8.42
N THR A 74 17.62 12.07 8.85
CA THR A 74 17.50 12.47 10.27
C THR A 74 16.04 12.62 10.69
N GLY A 75 15.79 12.82 11.98
CA GLY A 75 14.46 13.20 12.47
C GLY A 75 13.92 14.46 11.80
N SER A 76 14.76 15.46 11.53
CA SER A 76 14.34 16.70 10.84
C SER A 76 13.88 16.43 9.42
N ASP A 77 14.64 15.61 8.68
CA ASP A 77 14.27 15.18 7.34
C ASP A 77 12.87 14.55 7.29
N LEU A 78 12.51 13.76 8.30
CA LEU A 78 11.20 13.10 8.37
C LEU A 78 10.06 14.06 8.74
N LEU A 79 10.36 15.13 9.48
CA LEU A 79 9.38 16.16 9.84
C LEU A 79 9.10 17.10 8.67
N GLU A 80 10.13 17.40 7.87
CA GLU A 80 10.06 18.32 6.74
C GLU A 80 9.47 17.66 5.48
N ASP A 81 9.71 16.36 5.29
CA ASP A 81 9.32 15.63 4.09
C ASP A 81 8.44 14.40 4.42
N PRO A 82 7.10 14.52 4.23
CA PRO A 82 6.18 13.42 4.45
C PRO A 82 6.46 12.18 3.59
N ASP A 83 7.06 12.31 2.41
CA ASP A 83 7.41 11.16 1.57
C ASP A 83 8.56 10.35 2.19
N LYS A 84 9.57 11.02 2.75
CA LYS A 84 10.63 10.33 3.53
C LYS A 84 10.04 9.61 4.74
N CYS A 85 9.13 10.26 5.45
CA CYS A 85 8.43 9.68 6.60
C CYS A 85 7.68 8.38 6.24
N VAL A 86 6.85 8.42 5.18
CA VAL A 86 6.08 7.24 4.74
C VAL A 86 7.01 6.15 4.20
N ALA A 87 8.04 6.50 3.44
CA ALA A 87 9.01 5.55 2.90
C ALA A 87 9.77 4.82 4.03
N ALA A 88 10.18 5.53 5.08
CA ALA A 88 10.80 4.93 6.25
C ALA A 88 9.83 3.97 6.98
N ALA A 89 8.57 4.39 7.16
CA ALA A 89 7.53 3.57 7.76
C ALA A 89 7.30 2.27 6.97
N MET A 90 7.13 2.36 5.65
CA MET A 90 6.93 1.20 4.76
C MET A 90 8.05 0.17 4.90
N ARG A 91 9.30 0.59 5.04
CA ARG A 91 10.44 -0.33 5.24
C ARG A 91 10.38 -1.03 6.58
N LEU A 92 10.17 -0.28 7.66
CA LEU A 92 10.06 -0.86 9.01
C LEU A 92 8.84 -1.80 9.13
N LEU A 93 7.73 -1.46 8.48
CA LEU A 93 6.54 -2.29 8.45
C LEU A 93 6.80 -3.61 7.70
N ARG A 94 7.48 -3.60 6.55
CA ARG A 94 7.86 -4.85 5.87
C ARG A 94 8.72 -5.75 6.75
N VAL A 95 9.71 -5.18 7.43
CA VAL A 95 10.54 -5.94 8.38
C VAL A 95 9.65 -6.51 9.49
N SER A 96 8.80 -5.70 10.08
CA SER A 96 7.90 -6.13 11.15
C SER A 96 6.95 -7.24 10.73
N MET A 97 6.36 -7.13 9.53
CA MET A 97 5.47 -8.14 8.95
C MET A 97 6.19 -9.45 8.66
N SER A 98 7.46 -9.38 8.26
CA SER A 98 8.30 -10.56 8.05
C SER A 98 8.71 -11.21 9.37
N VAL A 99 9.01 -10.43 10.40
CA VAL A 99 9.51 -10.94 11.70
C VAL A 99 8.38 -11.46 12.59
N CYS A 100 7.24 -10.77 12.62
CA CYS A 100 6.06 -11.17 13.40
C CYS A 100 4.82 -11.41 12.52
N PRO A 101 4.72 -12.49 11.73
CA PRO A 101 3.60 -12.70 10.80
C PRO A 101 2.21 -12.69 11.46
N SER A 102 2.09 -13.25 12.67
CA SER A 102 0.81 -13.28 13.42
C SER A 102 0.44 -11.93 14.05
N HIS A 103 1.42 -11.04 14.22
CA HIS A 103 1.26 -9.72 14.82
C HIS A 103 2.10 -8.70 14.03
N PRO A 104 1.67 -8.34 12.81
CA PRO A 104 2.50 -7.72 11.79
C PRO A 104 3.16 -6.39 12.16
N LEU A 105 2.67 -5.69 13.20
CA LEU A 105 3.23 -4.42 13.67
C LEU A 105 3.93 -4.55 15.03
N ALA A 106 4.01 -5.74 15.62
CA ALA A 106 4.52 -5.88 16.98
C ALA A 106 6.02 -5.56 17.06
N TRP A 107 6.82 -6.00 16.07
CA TRP A 107 8.23 -5.62 15.99
C TRP A 107 8.41 -4.13 15.69
N TYR A 108 7.56 -3.56 14.84
CA TYR A 108 7.55 -2.11 14.60
C TYR A 108 7.33 -1.32 15.91
N ALA A 109 6.40 -1.77 16.75
CA ALA A 109 6.01 -1.06 17.96
C ALA A 109 6.98 -1.23 19.15
N ALA A 110 7.74 -2.33 19.22
CA ALA A 110 8.55 -2.67 20.39
C ALA A 110 9.94 -3.25 20.06
N GLY A 111 10.35 -3.24 18.80
CA GLY A 111 11.62 -3.79 18.35
C GLY A 111 11.69 -5.32 18.47
N PRO A 112 12.89 -5.89 18.69
CA PRO A 112 13.13 -7.34 18.66
C PRO A 112 12.27 -8.19 19.59
N SER A 113 11.81 -7.66 20.71
CA SER A 113 10.94 -8.38 21.66
C SER A 113 9.45 -8.32 21.29
N GLY A 114 9.09 -7.59 20.22
CA GLY A 114 7.72 -7.30 19.86
C GLY A 114 6.83 -8.51 19.67
N CYS A 115 7.32 -9.58 19.01
CA CYS A 115 6.47 -10.74 18.72
C CYS A 115 5.95 -11.44 19.99
N GLY A 116 6.72 -11.41 21.09
CA GLY A 116 6.33 -11.98 22.39
C GLY A 116 5.76 -10.96 23.38
N ASN A 117 5.72 -9.68 23.02
CA ASN A 117 5.28 -8.62 23.92
C ASN A 117 3.77 -8.38 23.78
N GLU A 118 3.00 -8.72 24.82
CA GLU A 118 1.54 -8.66 24.80
C GLU A 118 0.99 -7.25 24.46
N ARG A 119 1.65 -6.19 24.95
CA ARG A 119 1.29 -4.80 24.62
C ARG A 119 1.51 -4.51 23.13
N ALA A 120 2.65 -4.90 22.56
CA ALA A 120 2.95 -4.72 21.16
C ALA A 120 1.99 -5.50 20.24
N GLN A 121 1.63 -6.72 20.65
CA GLN A 121 0.61 -7.50 19.94
C GLN A 121 -0.78 -6.84 20.00
N ARG A 122 -1.18 -6.26 21.14
CA ARG A 122 -2.43 -5.47 21.26
C ARG A 122 -2.42 -4.28 20.31
N ILE A 123 -1.31 -3.54 20.26
CA ILE A 123 -1.13 -2.43 19.29
C ILE A 123 -1.29 -2.95 17.86
N SER A 124 -0.63 -4.06 17.52
CA SER A 124 -0.77 -4.65 16.19
C SER A 124 -2.21 -5.02 15.85
N ARG A 125 -2.96 -5.63 16.77
CA ARG A 125 -4.36 -5.99 16.56
C ARG A 125 -5.24 -4.76 16.35
N ASP A 126 -5.09 -3.72 17.16
CA ASP A 126 -5.86 -2.48 17.04
C ASP A 126 -5.67 -1.82 15.66
N ARG A 127 -4.43 -1.67 15.21
CA ARG A 127 -4.10 -0.99 13.94
C ARG A 127 -4.60 -1.79 12.74
N VAL A 128 -4.43 -3.11 12.76
CA VAL A 128 -4.95 -3.99 11.71
C VAL A 128 -6.47 -3.97 11.69
N ALA A 129 -7.14 -4.02 12.85
CA ALA A 129 -8.60 -3.96 12.93
C ALA A 129 -9.15 -2.63 12.39
N LEU A 130 -8.48 -1.51 12.70
CA LEU A 130 -8.83 -0.20 12.14
C LEU A 130 -8.63 -0.18 10.62
N ALA A 131 -7.51 -0.68 10.11
CA ALA A 131 -7.26 -0.77 8.66
C ALA A 131 -8.33 -1.61 7.95
N GLN A 132 -8.69 -2.78 8.50
CA GLN A 132 -9.74 -3.64 7.97
C GLN A 132 -11.10 -2.93 7.95
N ARG A 133 -11.42 -2.15 9.00
CA ARG A 133 -12.64 -1.35 9.05
C ARG A 133 -12.65 -0.31 7.92
N LEU A 134 -11.57 0.43 7.72
CA LEU A 134 -11.44 1.43 6.64
C LEU A 134 -11.64 0.79 5.25
N THR A 135 -11.04 -0.38 5.01
CA THR A 135 -11.18 -1.08 3.72
C THR A 135 -12.62 -1.53 3.44
N ARG A 136 -13.41 -1.83 4.48
CA ARG A 136 -14.84 -2.19 4.36
C ARG A 136 -15.75 -0.98 4.16
N GLU A 137 -15.48 0.12 4.88
CA GLU A 137 -16.37 1.29 4.90
C GLU A 137 -16.16 2.23 3.71
N ILE A 138 -14.95 2.32 3.16
CA ILE A 138 -14.65 3.23 2.05
C ILE A 138 -15.03 2.55 0.72
N PRO A 139 -16.01 3.05 -0.04
CA PRO A 139 -16.35 2.46 -1.34
C PRO A 139 -15.15 2.45 -2.28
N ARG A 140 -15.07 1.43 -3.14
CA ARG A 140 -14.13 1.50 -4.27
C ARG A 140 -14.63 2.59 -5.21
N PRO A 141 -13.75 3.49 -5.70
CA PRO A 141 -14.14 4.35 -6.81
C PRO A 141 -14.57 3.44 -7.97
N PRO A 142 -15.58 3.84 -8.76
CA PRO A 142 -15.99 3.07 -9.92
C PRO A 142 -14.76 2.84 -10.80
N GLU A 143 -14.55 1.59 -11.19
CA GLU A 143 -13.52 1.24 -12.15
C GLU A 143 -13.71 2.13 -13.38
N LYS A 144 -12.69 2.90 -13.76
CA LYS A 144 -12.74 3.61 -15.04
C LYS A 144 -12.87 2.52 -16.08
N THR A 145 -14.06 2.34 -16.65
CA THR A 145 -14.28 1.42 -17.76
C THR A 145 -13.20 1.73 -18.78
N ALA A 146 -12.24 0.82 -18.93
CA ALA A 146 -11.22 0.93 -19.96
C ALA A 146 -11.98 1.18 -21.26
N GLY A 147 -11.68 2.32 -21.90
CA GLY A 147 -12.51 2.87 -22.96
C GLY A 147 -12.98 1.80 -23.92
N ALA A 148 -14.29 1.83 -24.21
CA ALA A 148 -14.83 1.16 -25.37
C ALA A 148 -13.88 1.44 -26.55
N ARG A 149 -13.19 0.41 -27.03
CA ARG A 149 -12.47 0.51 -28.29
C ARG A 149 -13.50 1.00 -29.30
N PRO A 150 -13.27 2.12 -30.03
CA PRO A 150 -14.16 2.48 -31.11
C PRO A 150 -14.28 1.27 -32.03
N GLY A 151 -15.52 0.85 -32.25
CA GLY A 151 -15.85 -0.41 -32.90
C GLY A 151 -15.07 -0.56 -34.19
N VAL A 152 -14.37 -1.69 -34.33
CA VAL A 152 -14.03 -2.19 -35.65
C VAL A 152 -15.37 -2.56 -36.27
N ILE A 153 -15.88 -1.69 -37.14
CA ILE A 153 -16.94 -2.04 -38.07
C ILE A 153 -16.32 -3.10 -38.98
N VAL A 154 -16.59 -4.36 -38.69
CA VAL A 154 -16.35 -5.46 -39.62
C VAL A 154 -17.38 -5.28 -40.72
N ALA A 155 -16.96 -4.74 -41.87
CA ALA A 155 -17.80 -4.67 -43.04
C ALA A 155 -18.24 -6.10 -43.43
N ASP A 156 -19.56 -6.27 -43.58
CA ASP A 156 -20.18 -7.49 -44.10
C ASP A 156 -19.54 -7.89 -45.43
N ARG A 157 -19.12 -9.15 -45.54
CA ARG A 157 -18.79 -9.75 -46.82
C ARG A 157 -20.09 -10.00 -47.58
N PRO A 158 -20.23 -9.55 -48.84
CA PRO A 158 -21.38 -9.94 -49.65
C PRO A 158 -21.29 -11.42 -50.00
N ALA A 159 -22.45 -12.08 -49.96
CA ALA A 159 -22.64 -13.47 -50.38
C ALA A 159 -22.31 -13.62 -51.88
N SER A 160 -21.34 -14.46 -52.22
CA SER A 160 -21.09 -14.90 -53.59
C SER A 160 -21.88 -16.17 -53.88
N ALA A 161 -22.66 -16.08 -54.96
CA ALA A 161 -23.61 -17.03 -55.54
C ALA A 161 -23.03 -18.42 -55.93
N PRO A 162 -23.87 -19.45 -56.16
CA PRO A 162 -23.43 -20.80 -56.44
C PRO A 162 -23.03 -20.98 -57.91
N ARG A 163 -22.03 -21.85 -58.19
CA ARG A 163 -21.72 -22.30 -59.55
C ARG A 163 -21.58 -23.82 -59.66
N GLU A 164 -22.60 -24.38 -60.30
CA GLU A 164 -22.62 -25.38 -61.37
C GLU A 164 -21.97 -26.77 -61.16
N THR A 165 -22.88 -27.75 -61.09
CA THR A 165 -22.72 -29.17 -61.38
C THR A 165 -22.11 -29.44 -62.75
N PHE A 166 -21.01 -30.19 -62.80
CA PHE A 166 -20.51 -30.83 -64.02
C PHE A 166 -21.06 -32.26 -64.12
N LEU A 167 -21.94 -32.48 -65.10
CA LEU A 167 -22.38 -33.80 -65.57
C LEU A 167 -21.89 -33.98 -67.01
N SER A 168 -20.99 -34.93 -67.22
CA SER A 168 -20.71 -35.61 -68.50
C SER A 168 -19.85 -36.82 -68.14
N GLY A 169 -20.17 -38.08 -68.42
CA GLY A 169 -20.95 -38.67 -69.50
C GLY A 169 -20.05 -39.73 -70.16
N ALA A 170 -20.30 -41.02 -69.89
CA ALA A 170 -19.69 -42.17 -70.56
C ALA A 170 -20.08 -42.17 -72.06
N THR A 171 -19.30 -42.68 -73.02
CA THR A 171 -19.14 -44.08 -73.51
C THR A 171 -18.51 -43.98 -74.94
N PRO A 172 -18.13 -45.07 -75.66
CA PRO A 172 -18.16 -46.50 -75.36
C PRO A 172 -16.78 -47.17 -75.20
#